data_AF-A0A2H0UVN2-F1
#
_entry.id   AF-A0A2H0UVN2-F1
#
_cell.length_a   1.000
_cell.length_b   1.000
_cell.length_c   1.000
_cell.angle_alpha   90.00
_cell.angle_beta   90.00
_cell.angle_gamma   90.00
#
_symmetry.space_group_name_H-M   'P 1'
#
loop_
_entity.id
_entity.type
_entity.pdbx_description
1 polymer ?
#
loop_
_entity_poly.entity_id
_entity_poly.type
_entity_poly.pdbx_seq_one_letter_code
_entity_poly.pdbx_strand_id
1 'polypeptide(L)'
;MKEIFLQMKIKILDILFPAICLNCQKEGTWICQNCLSLIEILEYQYCPFCQERVFACLSGSQEKGTCKKHRGKNLNGLFFAASYKNPLVKKLIKRFKYSPLLKELAPSLSSLIITHFISSGNKIIF
;
A
#
# COMPACT_ATOMS: atom_id res chain seq x y z
N MET A 1 -39.09 -3.64 -8.22
CA MET A 1 -39.08 -4.78 -7.26
C MET A 1 -37.74 -5.51 -7.18
N LYS A 2 -37.08 -5.86 -8.29
CA LYS A 2 -35.77 -6.55 -8.27
C LYS A 2 -34.68 -5.79 -7.50
N GLU A 3 -34.58 -4.46 -7.68
CA GLU A 3 -33.64 -3.60 -6.95
C GLU A 3 -33.77 -3.70 -5.42
N ILE A 4 -35.00 -3.63 -4.90
CA ILE A 4 -35.28 -3.62 -3.45
C ILE A 4 -34.86 -4.95 -2.82
N PHE A 5 -35.15 -6.06 -3.51
CA PHE A 5 -34.78 -7.40 -3.05
C PHE A 5 -33.25 -7.60 -3.04
N LEU A 6 -32.54 -7.03 -4.03
CA LEU A 6 -31.09 -7.08 -4.09
C LEU A 6 -30.43 -6.30 -2.95
N GLN A 7 -30.96 -5.10 -2.65
CA GLN A 7 -30.47 -4.24 -1.56
C GLN A 7 -30.72 -4.86 -0.18
N MET A 8 -31.88 -5.51 0.03
CA MET A 8 -32.16 -6.24 1.27
C MET A 8 -31.20 -7.41 1.48
N LYS A 9 -30.90 -8.16 0.42
CA LYS A 9 -29.99 -9.32 0.49
C LYS A 9 -28.59 -8.89 0.93
N ILE A 10 -28.03 -7.85 0.33
CA ILE A 10 -26.70 -7.32 0.67
C ILE A 10 -26.65 -6.91 2.15
N LYS A 11 -27.65 -6.15 2.62
CA LYS A 11 -27.70 -5.72 4.03
C LYS A 11 -27.76 -6.87 5.03
N ILE A 12 -28.50 -7.94 4.73
CA ILE A 12 -28.57 -9.11 5.61
C ILE A 12 -27.22 -9.82 5.67
N LEU A 13 -26.53 -9.95 4.54
CA LEU A 13 -25.18 -10.52 4.49
C LEU A 13 -24.18 -9.68 5.27
N ASP A 14 -24.24 -8.34 5.19
CA ASP A 14 -23.34 -7.47 5.96
C ASP A 14 -23.58 -7.55 7.47
N ILE A 15 -24.82 -7.83 7.90
CA ILE A 15 -25.16 -8.06 9.31
C ILE A 15 -24.65 -9.41 9.80
N LEU A 16 -24.76 -10.46 8.97
CA LEU A 16 -24.33 -11.82 9.33
C LEU A 16 -22.81 -12.02 9.18
N PHE A 17 -22.18 -11.27 8.29
CA PHE A 17 -20.76 -11.38 7.94
C PHE A 17 -20.12 -9.98 7.86
N PRO A 18 -20.05 -9.24 8.98
CA PRO A 18 -19.49 -7.90 8.97
C PRO A 18 -18.00 -7.93 8.59
N ALA A 19 -17.55 -6.92 7.86
CA ALA A 19 -16.12 -6.69 7.66
C ALA A 19 -15.48 -6.30 9.00
N ILE A 20 -14.49 -7.06 9.44
CA ILE A 20 -13.81 -6.85 10.73
C ILE A 20 -12.37 -6.43 10.47
N CYS A 21 -11.94 -5.34 11.13
CA CYS A 21 -10.59 -4.82 11.00
C CYS A 21 -9.56 -5.87 11.39
N LEU A 22 -8.64 -6.18 10.46
CA LEU A 22 -7.64 -7.23 10.62
C LEU A 22 -6.62 -6.93 11.72
N ASN A 23 -6.60 -5.72 12.28
CA ASN A 23 -5.75 -5.34 13.40
C ASN A 23 -6.53 -5.26 14.73
N CYS A 24 -7.44 -4.27 14.86
CA CYS A 24 -8.11 -3.95 16.12
C CYS A 24 -9.48 -4.60 16.32
N GLN A 25 -9.95 -5.44 15.39
CA GLN A 25 -11.28 -6.10 15.46
C GLN A 25 -12.50 -5.17 15.44
N LYS A 26 -12.33 -3.88 15.13
CA LYS A 26 -13.46 -2.96 14.90
C LYS A 26 -14.24 -3.37 13.64
N GLU A 27 -15.57 -3.38 13.73
CA GLU A 27 -16.48 -3.64 12.61
C GLU A 27 -16.51 -2.49 11.58
N GLY A 28 -16.86 -2.83 10.35
CA GLY A 28 -17.18 -1.91 9.25
C GLY A 28 -16.15 -1.86 8.13
N THR A 29 -14.88 -2.21 8.38
CA THR A 29 -13.81 -2.21 7.35
C THR A 29 -12.76 -3.26 7.64
N TRP A 30 -12.12 -3.83 6.62
CA TRP A 30 -11.00 -4.78 6.78
C TRP A 30 -9.73 -4.16 7.37
N ILE A 31 -9.59 -2.84 7.26
CA ILE A 31 -8.58 -2.05 7.97
C ILE A 31 -9.14 -0.65 8.23
N CYS A 32 -9.27 -0.26 9.49
CA CYS A 32 -9.76 1.06 9.85
C CYS A 32 -8.65 2.11 9.74
N GLN A 33 -9.04 3.39 9.60
CA GLN A 33 -8.09 4.50 9.43
C GLN A 33 -7.03 4.56 10.55
N ASN A 34 -7.43 4.34 11.81
CA ASN A 34 -6.51 4.36 12.95
C ASN A 34 -5.47 3.24 12.88
N CYS A 35 -5.83 2.08 12.32
CA CYS A 35 -4.88 0.97 12.17
C CYS A 35 -4.02 1.14 10.92
N LEU A 36 -4.56 1.74 9.86
CA LEU A 36 -3.81 2.08 8.66
C LEU A 36 -2.72 3.11 8.98
N SER A 37 -3.00 4.10 9.83
CA SER A 37 -2.03 5.12 10.24
C SER A 37 -0.90 4.60 11.13
N LEU A 38 -1.01 3.37 11.67
CA LEU A 38 0.11 2.72 12.39
C LEU A 38 1.19 2.17 11.43
N ILE A 39 0.90 2.13 10.13
CA ILE A 39 1.85 1.65 9.14
C ILE A 39 2.80 2.80 8.80
N GLU A 40 4.06 2.63 9.21
CA GLU A 40 5.15 3.52 8.81
C GLU A 40 5.33 3.48 7.29
N ILE A 41 5.31 4.66 6.69
CA ILE A 41 5.53 4.86 5.26
C ILE A 41 7.00 5.18 5.06
N LEU A 42 7.65 4.44 4.18
CA LEU A 42 9.05 4.65 3.86
C LEU A 42 9.17 5.82 2.90
N GLU A 43 9.92 6.85 3.23
CA GLU A 43 9.97 8.10 2.44
C GLU A 43 11.11 8.13 1.42
N TYR A 44 11.84 7.03 1.28
CA TYR A 44 13.04 6.97 0.44
C TYR A 44 12.90 5.94 -0.68
N GLN A 45 13.65 6.20 -1.75
CA GLN A 45 13.91 5.20 -2.78
C GLN A 45 15.15 4.39 -2.40
N TYR A 46 15.27 3.20 -2.99
CA TYR A 46 16.41 2.33 -2.76
C TYR A 46 17.08 1.98 -4.07
N CYS A 47 18.39 1.74 -4.02
CA CYS A 47 19.09 1.21 -5.17
C CYS A 47 18.69 -0.27 -5.37
N PRO A 48 18.24 -0.68 -6.58
CA PRO A 48 17.84 -2.07 -6.85
C PRO A 48 18.94 -3.12 -6.62
N PHE A 49 20.21 -2.69 -6.66
CA PHE A 49 21.37 -3.59 -6.67
C PHE A 49 22.03 -3.75 -5.30
N CYS A 50 22.04 -2.71 -4.47
CA CYS A 50 22.66 -2.74 -3.14
C CYS A 50 21.71 -2.40 -1.99
N GLN A 51 20.46 -2.01 -2.29
CA GLN A 51 19.46 -1.61 -1.29
C GLN A 51 19.87 -0.43 -0.40
N GLU A 52 20.89 0.32 -0.79
CA GLU A 52 21.22 1.59 -0.15
C GLU A 52 20.13 2.63 -0.46
N ARG A 53 19.82 3.48 0.52
CA ARG A 53 18.90 4.61 0.35
C ARG A 53 19.47 5.55 -0.71
N VAL A 54 18.63 5.94 -1.66
CA VAL A 54 18.94 6.94 -2.68
C VAL A 54 18.12 8.17 -2.35
N PHE A 55 18.80 9.28 -2.07
CA PHE A 55 18.13 10.57 -1.98
C PHE A 55 17.74 10.98 -3.39
N ALA A 56 16.43 11.13 -3.65
CA ALA A 56 15.97 11.82 -4.83
C ALA A 56 16.28 13.31 -4.58
N CYS A 57 17.29 13.90 -5.22
CA CYS A 57 17.53 15.33 -5.02
C CYS A 57 16.33 16.14 -5.50
N LEU A 58 15.84 16.99 -4.59
CA LEU A 58 14.76 17.96 -4.75
C LEU A 58 15.05 19.07 -5.79
N SER A 59 16.06 18.90 -6.65
CA SER A 59 16.70 19.97 -7.41
C SER A 59 16.99 19.55 -8.84
N GLY A 60 15.93 19.22 -9.60
CA GLY A 60 15.87 19.35 -11.06
C GLY A 60 16.90 18.60 -11.93
N SER A 61 17.81 17.84 -11.33
CA SER A 61 18.79 17.03 -12.03
C SER A 61 18.26 15.60 -12.16
N GLN A 62 18.46 14.99 -13.32
CA GLN A 62 18.00 13.63 -13.63
C GLN A 62 18.73 12.59 -12.76
N GLU A 63 18.31 12.46 -11.51
CA GLU A 63 18.89 11.51 -10.58
C GLU A 63 18.24 10.14 -10.75
N LYS A 64 18.95 9.28 -11.49
CA LYS A 64 18.68 7.85 -11.65
C LYS A 64 18.49 7.24 -10.25
N GLY A 65 17.39 6.53 -9.97
CA GLY A 65 17.09 5.82 -8.70
C GLY A 65 18.03 4.65 -8.40
N THR A 66 19.33 4.88 -8.54
CA THR A 66 20.46 3.99 -8.35
C THR A 66 21.58 4.77 -7.67
N CYS A 67 22.30 4.13 -6.76
CA CYS A 67 23.49 4.73 -6.17
C CYS A 67 24.57 5.02 -7.24
N LYS A 68 25.56 5.87 -6.92
CA LYS A 68 26.66 6.23 -7.82
C LYS A 68 27.37 5.02 -8.45
N LYS A 69 27.56 3.94 -7.67
CA LYS A 69 28.23 2.70 -8.10
C LYS A 69 27.43 1.89 -9.14
N HIS A 70 26.12 2.08 -9.20
CA HIS A 70 25.22 1.30 -10.06
C HIS A 70 24.54 2.16 -11.14
N ARG A 71 25.03 3.38 -11.39
CA ARG A 71 24.55 4.22 -12.50
C ARG A 71 24.81 3.52 -13.85
N GLY A 72 23.81 3.54 -14.73
CA GLY A 72 23.93 2.95 -16.08
C GLY A 72 23.58 1.47 -16.17
N LYS A 73 23.13 0.84 -15.07
CA LYS A 73 22.51 -0.48 -15.10
C LYS A 73 21.06 -0.40 -15.62
N ASN A 74 20.50 -1.55 -15.95
CA ASN A 74 19.18 -1.67 -16.60
C ASN A 74 18.00 -1.24 -15.71
N LEU A 75 18.17 -1.23 -14.38
CA LEU A 75 17.14 -0.78 -13.44
C LEU A 75 17.49 0.60 -12.89
N ASN A 76 16.47 1.44 -12.75
CA ASN A 76 16.60 2.86 -12.44
C ASN A 76 15.81 3.28 -11.18
N GLY A 77 15.33 2.33 -10.38
CA GLY A 77 14.63 2.61 -9.12
C GLY A 77 14.09 1.35 -8.46
N LEU A 78 14.06 1.34 -7.12
CA LEU A 78 13.33 0.36 -6.32
C LEU A 78 12.47 1.10 -5.31
N PHE A 79 11.17 0.81 -5.35
CA PHE A 79 10.13 1.47 -4.56
C PHE A 79 9.36 0.44 -3.74
N PHE A 80 9.07 0.78 -2.50
CA PHE A 80 8.15 0.03 -1.66
C PHE A 80 7.64 0.93 -0.55
N ALA A 81 6.31 0.99 -0.40
CA ALA A 81 5.67 1.96 0.48
C ALA A 81 5.84 1.66 1.96
N ALA A 82 5.92 0.39 2.33
CA ALA A 82 5.99 -0.05 3.71
C ALA A 82 6.85 -1.31 3.83
N SER A 83 7.41 -1.52 5.03
CA SER A 83 8.23 -2.69 5.31
C SER A 83 7.38 -3.96 5.41
N TYR A 84 7.72 -5.00 4.63
CA TYR A 84 7.09 -6.32 4.75
C TYR A 84 7.40 -7.02 6.10
N LYS A 85 8.37 -6.51 6.85
CA LYS A 85 8.65 -6.97 8.22
C LYS A 85 7.55 -6.55 9.20
N ASN A 86 6.79 -5.50 8.88
CA ASN A 86 5.64 -5.11 9.69
C ASN A 86 4.55 -6.21 9.60
N PRO A 87 4.15 -6.81 10.74
CA PRO A 87 3.21 -7.93 10.74
C PRO A 87 1.83 -7.56 10.21
N LEU A 88 1.38 -6.32 10.42
CA LEU A 88 0.12 -5.82 9.87
C LEU A 88 0.19 -5.71 8.35
N VAL A 89 1.24 -5.09 7.79
CA VAL A 89 1.46 -5.00 6.33
C VAL A 89 1.47 -6.39 5.71
N LYS A 90 2.23 -7.33 6.30
CA LYS A 90 2.31 -8.72 5.86
C LYS A 90 0.94 -9.40 5.86
N LYS A 91 0.14 -9.19 6.92
CA LYS A 91 -1.22 -9.73 7.05
C LYS A 91 -2.15 -9.18 5.97
N LEU A 92 -2.14 -7.86 5.76
CA LEU A 92 -2.95 -7.19 4.72
C LEU A 92 -2.60 -7.69 3.32
N ILE A 93 -1.32 -7.72 2.96
CA ILE A 93 -0.86 -8.20 1.65
C ILE A 93 -1.25 -9.67 1.44
N LYS A 94 -1.07 -10.53 2.46
CA LYS A 94 -1.46 -11.94 2.35
C LYS A 94 -2.95 -12.12 2.11
N ARG A 95 -3.80 -11.38 2.85
CA ARG A 95 -5.26 -11.41 2.70
C ARG A 95 -5.73 -10.82 1.37
N PHE A 96 -5.00 -9.85 0.83
CA PHE A 96 -5.28 -9.29 -0.49
C PHE A 96 -4.87 -10.24 -1.62
N LYS A 97 -3.72 -10.92 -1.50
CA LYS A 97 -3.13 -11.74 -2.58
C LYS A 97 -3.60 -13.19 -2.61
N TYR A 98 -3.88 -13.79 -1.46
CA TYR A 98 -4.14 -15.24 -1.33
C TYR A 98 -5.51 -15.51 -0.69
N SER A 99 -6.01 -16.73 -0.93
CA SER A 99 -7.34 -17.15 -0.44
C SER A 99 -7.42 -17.16 1.10
N PRO A 100 -8.55 -16.71 1.70
CA PRO A 100 -9.68 -16.04 1.04
C PRO A 100 -9.33 -14.59 0.66
N LEU A 101 -9.60 -14.26 -0.61
CA LEU A 101 -9.12 -13.04 -1.26
C LEU A 101 -9.97 -11.82 -0.88
N LEU A 102 -9.40 -10.90 -0.10
CA LEU A 102 -10.05 -9.64 0.31
C LEU A 102 -9.69 -8.50 -0.65
N LYS A 103 -10.34 -8.46 -1.83
CA LYS A 103 -10.11 -7.43 -2.86
C LYS A 103 -10.40 -6.00 -2.37
N GLU A 104 -11.29 -5.86 -1.40
CA GLU A 104 -11.65 -4.58 -0.77
C GLU A 104 -10.48 -3.89 -0.05
N LEU A 105 -9.37 -4.60 0.18
CA LEU A 105 -8.14 -3.99 0.69
C LEU A 105 -7.40 -3.13 -0.36
N ALA A 106 -7.78 -3.21 -1.65
CA ALA A 106 -7.10 -2.49 -2.73
C ALA A 106 -6.96 -0.99 -2.46
N PRO A 107 -8.01 -0.23 -2.07
CA PRO A 107 -7.91 1.21 -1.85
C PRO A 107 -6.93 1.55 -0.71
N SER A 108 -6.95 0.79 0.38
CA SER A 108 -6.06 1.01 1.53
C SER A 108 -4.61 0.66 1.21
N LEU A 109 -4.36 -0.37 0.39
CA LEU A 109 -3.00 -0.71 -0.04
C LEU A 109 -2.49 0.28 -1.08
N SER A 110 -3.33 0.74 -2.01
CA SER A 110 -2.96 1.77 -2.99
C SER A 110 -2.69 3.11 -2.33
N SER A 111 -3.42 3.48 -1.27
CA SER A 111 -3.17 4.74 -0.58
C SER A 111 -1.77 4.78 0.04
N LEU A 112 -1.27 3.67 0.59
CA LEU A 112 0.12 3.58 1.08
C LEU A 112 1.12 3.84 -0.05
N ILE A 113 0.89 3.27 -1.24
CA ILE A 113 1.74 3.46 -2.42
C ILE A 113 1.72 4.91 -2.88
N ILE A 114 0.54 5.53 -2.96
CA ILE A 114 0.39 6.93 -3.35
C ILE A 114 1.12 7.83 -2.36
N THR A 115 0.92 7.64 -1.06
CA THR A 115 1.59 8.44 -0.03
C THR A 115 3.12 8.25 -0.09
N HIS A 116 3.62 7.05 -0.34
CA HIS A 116 5.04 6.82 -0.58
C HIS A 116 5.60 7.63 -1.74
N PHE A 117 4.90 7.69 -2.88
CA PHE A 117 5.36 8.48 -4.03
C PHE A 117 5.34 9.98 -3.74
N ILE A 118 4.32 10.47 -3.04
CA ILE A 118 4.24 11.87 -2.60
C ILE A 118 5.40 12.21 -1.67
N SER A 119 5.67 11.38 -0.64
CA SER A 119 6.72 11.63 0.34
C SER A 119 8.14 11.48 -0.22
N SER A 120 8.34 10.61 -1.22
CA SER A 120 9.66 10.36 -1.84
C SER A 120 10.08 11.40 -2.88
N GLY A 121 9.33 12.51 -3.01
CA GLY A 121 9.66 13.60 -3.94
C GLY A 121 9.47 13.25 -5.41
N ASN A 122 8.88 12.10 -5.72
CA ASN A 122 8.49 11.78 -7.09
C ASN A 122 7.21 12.53 -7.41
N LYS A 123 7.31 13.52 -8.29
CA LYS A 123 6.11 14.06 -8.94
C LYS A 123 5.42 12.89 -9.63
N ILE A 124 4.26 12.54 -9.10
CA ILE A 124 3.35 11.58 -9.71
C ILE A 124 2.95 12.19 -11.07
N ILE A 125 3.56 11.69 -12.15
CA ILE A 125 3.11 11.94 -13.51
C ILE A 125 2.21 10.75 -13.83
N PHE A 126 0.90 10.92 -13.62
CA PHE A 126 -0.10 10.09 -14.29
C PHE A 126 -0.49 10.78 -15.60
#